data_AF-A0A4Q6FJN9-F1
#
_entry.id   AF-A0A4Q6FJN9-F1
#
_cell.length_a   1.000
_cell.length_b   1.000
_cell.length_c   1.000
_cell.angle_alpha   90.00
_cell.angle_beta   90.00
_cell.angle_gamma   90.00
#
_symmetry.space_group_name_H-M   'P 1'
#
loop_
_entity.id
_entity.type
_entity.pdbx_description
1 polymer ?
#
loop_
_entity_poly.entity_id
_entity_poly.type
_entity_poly.pdbx_seq_one_letter_code
_entity_poly.pdbx_strand_id
1 'polypeptide(L)'
;TVALKDATSIFIAVGTPEGEDGSADLKYVVQVSEAIGRVVSKDTIVIVKSTVPVGTNDLVDEILQREIANRSLKIKCTVVSNPEFLKEGSAIKDFMEPDRIIIGVNDPSVREYFKRLYKPFIVTDESKLMFMDRRSAEVTKYAANAMLALRISFMNEMARFCETVGANVDHIRIGIGADERIGKKYLYAGPGYGGSCFPKDVTALINMGNKYDVKFGILEGVEYANKTQATFILNKVKKAFPDLKGVKIAVWGLAFKPGTDDVRRTPSENLIAGLLKAGAQVIAHDPEAQVNFEKSIGRHAELKYVSNRQDALKDASALILMTEWNEYRAPDWQHIKSLMKKPFVFDYRNQYQIEELIQNGFRYEGIGRPSFNPEAKA
;
A
#
# COMPACT_ATOMS: atom_id res chain seq x y z
N THR A 1 -32.76 6.26 2.56
CA THR A 1 -33.78 6.57 1.54
C THR A 1 -34.07 8.06 1.43
N VAL A 2 -34.25 8.81 2.53
CA VAL A 2 -34.47 10.28 2.48
C VAL A 2 -33.35 11.02 1.75
N ALA A 3 -32.08 10.70 2.05
CA ALA A 3 -30.92 11.32 1.41
C ALA A 3 -30.80 11.12 -0.12
N LEU A 4 -31.51 10.14 -0.71
CA LEU A 4 -31.39 9.81 -2.14
C LEU A 4 -32.41 10.52 -3.02
N LYS A 5 -33.57 10.93 -2.48
CA LYS A 5 -34.66 11.52 -3.28
C LYS A 5 -34.32 12.93 -3.78
N ASP A 6 -33.65 13.72 -2.94
CA ASP A 6 -33.33 15.13 -3.24
C ASP A 6 -31.93 15.33 -3.80
N ALA A 7 -31.09 14.29 -3.83
CA ALA A 7 -29.72 14.39 -4.29
C ALA A 7 -29.64 14.69 -5.81
N THR A 8 -28.79 15.66 -6.19
CA THR A 8 -28.43 15.93 -7.59
C THR A 8 -27.39 14.93 -8.10
N SER A 9 -26.47 14.50 -7.22
CA SER A 9 -25.53 13.43 -7.49
C SER A 9 -25.37 12.50 -6.29
N ILE A 10 -25.12 11.23 -6.54
CA ILE A 10 -24.95 10.20 -5.51
C ILE A 10 -23.60 9.52 -5.72
N PHE A 11 -22.75 9.50 -4.69
CA PHE A 11 -21.47 8.78 -4.73
C PHE A 11 -21.63 7.36 -4.19
N ILE A 12 -21.22 6.36 -4.99
CA ILE A 12 -21.02 4.99 -4.55
C ILE A 12 -19.56 4.86 -4.11
N ALA A 13 -19.34 4.83 -2.80
CA ALA A 13 -18.02 4.77 -2.16
C ALA A 13 -17.92 3.59 -1.17
N VAL A 14 -18.63 2.50 -1.45
CA VAL A 14 -18.56 1.27 -0.66
C VAL A 14 -17.30 0.47 -0.97
N GLY A 15 -16.84 -0.34 -0.02
CA GLY A 15 -15.70 -1.22 -0.24
C GLY A 15 -15.97 -2.30 -1.29
N THR A 16 -14.93 -2.65 -2.04
CA THR A 16 -14.88 -3.78 -2.99
C THR A 16 -13.82 -4.76 -2.51
N PRO A 17 -14.14 -5.59 -1.48
CA PRO A 17 -13.19 -6.54 -0.94
C PRO A 17 -12.79 -7.57 -2.00
N GLU A 18 -11.67 -8.24 -1.77
CA GLU A 18 -11.23 -9.34 -2.61
C GLU A 18 -12.09 -10.58 -2.32
N GLY A 19 -12.60 -11.24 -3.36
CA GLY A 19 -13.29 -12.52 -3.30
C GLY A 19 -12.31 -13.69 -3.16
N GLU A 20 -12.84 -14.91 -2.97
CA GLU A 20 -12.01 -16.12 -2.79
C GLU A 20 -11.09 -16.43 -3.98
N ASP A 21 -11.50 -16.03 -5.19
CA ASP A 21 -10.75 -16.20 -6.44
C ASP A 21 -9.79 -15.03 -6.75
N GLY A 22 -9.65 -14.07 -5.84
CA GLY A 22 -8.84 -12.87 -6.05
C GLY A 22 -9.52 -11.78 -6.91
N SER A 23 -10.78 -11.98 -7.31
CA SER A 23 -11.56 -10.95 -8.01
C SER A 23 -12.15 -9.91 -7.05
N ALA A 24 -12.61 -8.76 -7.54
CA ALA A 24 -13.29 -7.78 -6.69
C ALA A 24 -14.75 -8.20 -6.45
N ASP A 25 -15.16 -8.26 -5.19
CA ASP A 25 -16.55 -8.51 -4.80
C ASP A 25 -17.40 -7.25 -5.02
N LEU A 26 -18.34 -7.35 -5.97
CA LEU A 26 -19.22 -6.26 -6.39
C LEU A 26 -20.56 -6.25 -5.66
N LYS A 27 -20.83 -7.16 -4.72
CA LYS A 27 -22.16 -7.29 -4.10
C LYS A 27 -22.67 -5.98 -3.51
N TYR A 28 -21.80 -5.21 -2.86
CA TYR A 28 -22.17 -3.94 -2.24
C TYR A 28 -22.45 -2.85 -3.28
N VAL A 29 -21.67 -2.82 -4.37
CA VAL A 29 -21.89 -1.88 -5.48
C VAL A 29 -23.23 -2.18 -6.15
N VAL A 30 -23.53 -3.46 -6.40
CA VAL A 30 -24.81 -3.91 -6.98
C VAL A 30 -25.97 -3.53 -6.05
N GLN A 31 -25.91 -3.89 -4.77
CA GLN A 31 -26.96 -3.59 -3.79
C GLN A 31 -27.26 -2.09 -3.69
N VAL A 32 -26.22 -1.25 -3.65
CA VAL A 32 -26.38 0.21 -3.62
C VAL A 32 -26.98 0.73 -4.92
N SER A 33 -26.55 0.21 -6.07
CA SER A 33 -27.07 0.62 -7.38
C SER A 33 -28.56 0.29 -7.53
N GLU A 34 -28.97 -0.90 -7.10
CA GLU A 34 -30.39 -1.26 -7.09
C GLU A 34 -31.18 -0.38 -6.10
N ALA A 35 -30.63 -0.11 -4.91
CA ALA A 35 -31.27 0.75 -3.93
C ALA A 35 -31.46 2.18 -4.45
N ILE A 36 -30.51 2.72 -5.22
CA ILE A 36 -30.61 4.01 -5.91
C ILE A 36 -31.73 3.93 -6.96
N GLY A 37 -31.68 2.98 -7.89
CA GLY A 37 -32.66 2.85 -8.97
C GLY A 37 -34.11 2.69 -8.47
N ARG A 38 -34.31 2.02 -7.33
CA ARG A 38 -35.62 1.86 -6.68
C ARG A 38 -36.19 3.16 -6.09
N VAL A 39 -35.38 4.20 -5.85
CA VAL A 39 -35.82 5.38 -5.07
C VAL A 39 -35.65 6.71 -5.79
N VAL A 40 -34.75 6.82 -6.77
CA VAL A 40 -34.55 8.06 -7.53
C VAL A 40 -35.85 8.50 -8.22
N SER A 41 -36.11 9.79 -8.28
CA SER A 41 -37.37 10.33 -8.82
C SER A 41 -37.19 11.49 -9.79
N LYS A 42 -35.94 11.85 -10.08
CA LYS A 42 -35.52 12.91 -10.99
C LYS A 42 -34.19 12.54 -11.63
N ASP A 43 -33.81 13.28 -12.67
CA ASP A 43 -32.51 13.14 -13.30
C ASP A 43 -31.38 13.27 -12.27
N THR A 44 -30.48 12.29 -12.26
CA THR A 44 -29.47 12.13 -11.20
C THR A 44 -28.15 11.65 -11.77
N ILE A 45 -27.03 12.19 -11.27
CA ILE A 45 -25.69 11.71 -11.61
C ILE A 45 -25.24 10.67 -10.57
N VAL A 46 -24.97 9.45 -11.00
CA VAL A 46 -24.48 8.37 -10.10
C VAL A 46 -22.98 8.20 -10.32
N ILE A 47 -22.20 8.46 -9.28
CA ILE A 47 -20.73 8.55 -9.35
C ILE A 47 -20.13 7.35 -8.64
N VAL A 48 -19.55 6.42 -9.39
CA VAL A 48 -18.82 5.28 -8.85
C VAL A 48 -17.42 5.75 -8.47
N LYS A 49 -17.18 5.89 -7.16
CA LYS A 49 -15.89 6.27 -6.57
C LYS A 49 -15.10 5.08 -6.05
N SER A 50 -15.79 4.00 -5.71
CA SER A 50 -15.20 2.71 -5.37
C SER A 50 -14.24 2.23 -6.48
N THR A 51 -13.11 1.65 -6.10
CA THR A 51 -12.22 0.94 -7.05
C THR A 51 -12.94 -0.31 -7.54
N VAL A 52 -13.33 -0.33 -8.81
CA VAL A 52 -14.12 -1.40 -9.42
C VAL A 52 -13.45 -1.90 -10.71
N PRO A 53 -13.53 -3.21 -11.04
CA PRO A 53 -13.04 -3.76 -12.31
C PRO A 53 -13.64 -3.06 -13.53
N VAL A 54 -12.94 -3.14 -14.66
CA VAL A 54 -13.43 -2.58 -15.93
C VAL A 54 -14.81 -3.14 -16.31
N GLY A 55 -15.70 -2.27 -16.77
CA GLY A 55 -17.07 -2.62 -17.13
C GLY A 55 -18.06 -2.59 -15.96
N THR A 56 -17.62 -2.37 -14.72
CA THR A 56 -18.54 -2.28 -13.57
C THR A 56 -19.46 -1.08 -13.68
N ASN A 57 -18.98 0.05 -14.19
CA ASN A 57 -19.83 1.21 -14.45
C ASN A 57 -20.90 0.94 -15.52
N ASP A 58 -20.65 0.02 -16.46
CA ASP A 58 -21.65 -0.41 -17.44
C ASP A 58 -22.73 -1.26 -16.74
N LEU A 59 -22.33 -2.19 -15.86
CA LEU A 59 -23.26 -2.96 -15.02
C LEU A 59 -24.12 -2.08 -14.11
N VAL A 60 -23.53 -1.05 -13.49
CA VAL A 60 -24.26 -0.09 -12.65
C VAL A 60 -25.33 0.64 -13.47
N ASP A 61 -25.00 1.03 -14.70
CA ASP A 61 -25.94 1.67 -15.63
C ASP A 61 -27.11 0.74 -15.96
N GLU A 62 -26.81 -0.51 -16.35
CA GLU A 62 -27.83 -1.53 -16.62
C GLU A 62 -28.79 -1.75 -15.43
N ILE A 63 -28.25 -1.86 -14.22
CA ILE A 63 -29.05 -2.01 -13.00
C ILE A 63 -29.95 -0.79 -12.79
N LEU A 64 -29.42 0.42 -12.91
CA LEU A 64 -30.20 1.64 -12.73
C LEU A 64 -31.33 1.74 -13.75
N GLN A 65 -31.04 1.51 -15.04
CA GLN A 65 -32.06 1.53 -16.09
C GLN A 65 -33.16 0.50 -15.83
N ARG A 66 -32.79 -0.72 -15.41
CA ARG A 66 -33.75 -1.78 -15.07
C ARG A 66 -34.68 -1.38 -13.93
N GLU A 67 -34.13 -0.89 -12.81
CA GLU A 67 -34.95 -0.50 -11.65
C GLU A 67 -35.83 0.73 -11.93
N ILE A 68 -35.37 1.66 -12.76
CA ILE A 68 -36.15 2.82 -13.20
C ILE A 68 -37.31 2.38 -14.13
N ALA A 69 -37.03 1.49 -15.09
CA ALA A 69 -38.02 0.94 -15.99
C ALA A 69 -39.11 0.15 -15.24
N ASN A 70 -38.74 -0.63 -14.22
CA ASN A 70 -39.69 -1.33 -13.34
C ASN A 70 -40.68 -0.39 -12.63
N ARG A 71 -40.32 0.89 -12.49
CA ARG A 71 -41.14 1.93 -11.88
C ARG A 71 -41.88 2.81 -12.90
N SER A 72 -41.75 2.50 -14.19
CA SER A 72 -42.36 3.26 -15.30
C SER A 72 -42.00 4.76 -15.30
N LEU A 73 -40.82 5.11 -14.80
CA LEU A 73 -40.33 6.49 -14.78
C LEU A 73 -39.53 6.80 -16.05
N LYS A 74 -39.67 8.04 -16.56
CA LYS A 74 -38.85 8.58 -17.65
C LYS A 74 -37.87 9.61 -17.08
N ILE A 75 -36.87 9.12 -16.36
CA ILE A 75 -35.80 9.93 -15.76
C ILE A 75 -34.44 9.42 -16.23
N LYS A 76 -33.48 10.32 -16.32
CA LYS A 76 -32.12 10.02 -16.76
C LYS A 76 -31.18 9.87 -15.58
N CYS A 77 -30.61 8.68 -15.42
CA CYS A 77 -29.48 8.47 -14.53
C CYS A 77 -28.19 8.37 -15.34
N THR A 78 -27.27 9.33 -15.16
CA THR A 78 -25.97 9.31 -15.83
C THR A 78 -24.92 8.71 -14.89
N VAL A 79 -24.37 7.55 -15.28
CA VAL A 79 -23.30 6.89 -14.51
C VAL A 79 -21.93 7.45 -14.89
N VAL A 80 -21.12 7.73 -13.87
CA VAL A 80 -19.79 8.34 -13.99
C VAL A 80 -18.79 7.58 -13.14
N SER A 81 -17.63 7.27 -13.70
CA SER A 81 -16.48 6.74 -12.96
C SER A 81 -15.64 7.91 -12.43
N ASN A 82 -15.41 7.97 -11.12
CA ASN A 82 -14.51 8.95 -10.49
C ASN A 82 -13.61 8.23 -9.47
N PRO A 83 -12.58 7.51 -9.92
CA PRO A 83 -11.72 6.75 -9.02
C PRO A 83 -11.00 7.66 -8.01
N GLU A 84 -10.74 7.12 -6.83
CA GLU A 84 -9.95 7.78 -5.79
C GLU A 84 -8.45 7.51 -5.96
N PHE A 85 -7.57 8.44 -5.54
CA PHE A 85 -6.11 8.25 -5.52
C PHE A 85 -5.50 8.65 -4.17
N LEU A 86 -6.25 8.44 -3.10
CA LEU A 86 -5.88 8.81 -1.76
C LEU A 86 -4.91 7.79 -1.18
N LYS A 87 -3.92 8.25 -0.42
CA LYS A 87 -3.10 7.36 0.39
C LYS A 87 -3.63 7.41 1.81
N GLU A 88 -3.76 6.23 2.41
CA GLU A 88 -4.04 6.10 3.84
C GLU A 88 -3.00 6.86 4.70
N GLY A 89 -3.40 7.49 5.80
CA GLY A 89 -2.53 8.39 6.59
C GLY A 89 -2.36 9.80 6.01
N SER A 90 -2.74 10.05 4.74
CA SER A 90 -2.73 11.39 4.12
C SER A 90 -4.00 11.74 3.35
N ALA A 91 -5.10 10.99 3.58
CA ALA A 91 -6.29 11.05 2.75
C ALA A 91 -6.93 12.44 2.67
N ILE A 92 -6.95 13.21 3.78
CA ILE A 92 -7.48 14.58 3.78
C ILE A 92 -6.65 15.47 2.86
N LYS A 93 -5.32 15.44 2.98
CA LYS A 93 -4.43 16.24 2.14
C LYS A 93 -4.56 15.85 0.67
N ASP A 94 -4.52 14.54 0.37
CA ASP A 94 -4.63 14.05 -1.01
C ASP A 94 -5.99 14.38 -1.65
N PHE A 95 -7.05 14.49 -0.84
CA PHE A 95 -8.38 14.90 -1.30
C PHE A 95 -8.48 16.40 -1.54
N MET A 96 -7.91 17.22 -0.64
CA MET A 96 -7.96 18.68 -0.73
C MET A 96 -6.99 19.26 -1.77
N GLU A 97 -5.86 18.59 -1.99
CA GLU A 97 -4.78 18.99 -2.91
C GLU A 97 -4.44 17.85 -3.89
N PRO A 98 -5.37 17.44 -4.76
CA PRO A 98 -5.13 16.30 -5.64
C PRO A 98 -4.04 16.63 -6.69
N ASP A 99 -3.24 15.63 -7.05
CA ASP A 99 -2.35 15.72 -8.21
C ASP A 99 -3.18 15.81 -9.51
N ARG A 100 -4.31 15.11 -9.56
CA ARG A 100 -5.28 15.03 -10.67
C ARG A 100 -6.61 14.44 -10.20
N ILE A 101 -7.68 14.73 -10.92
CA ILE A 101 -9.04 14.23 -10.73
C ILE A 101 -9.48 13.60 -12.05
N ILE A 102 -9.77 12.30 -12.03
CA ILE A 102 -10.19 11.55 -13.23
C ILE A 102 -11.71 11.44 -13.24
N ILE A 103 -12.35 11.79 -14.36
CA ILE A 103 -13.78 11.66 -14.60
C ILE A 103 -14.01 10.85 -15.88
N GLY A 104 -14.43 9.60 -15.71
CA GLY A 104 -14.87 8.72 -16.78
C GLY A 104 -16.35 8.90 -17.06
N VAL A 105 -16.70 9.46 -18.21
CA VAL A 105 -18.08 9.72 -18.60
C VAL A 105 -18.28 9.62 -20.10
N ASN A 106 -19.31 8.89 -20.51
CA ASN A 106 -19.66 8.72 -21.93
C ASN A 106 -20.61 9.82 -22.42
N ASP A 107 -21.40 10.40 -21.52
CA ASP A 107 -22.30 11.53 -21.81
C ASP A 107 -21.63 12.87 -21.48
N PRO A 108 -21.26 13.69 -22.49
CA PRO A 108 -20.55 14.94 -22.25
C PRO A 108 -21.41 16.01 -21.54
N SER A 109 -22.74 15.85 -21.46
CA SER A 109 -23.64 16.87 -20.88
C SER A 109 -23.39 17.13 -19.39
N VAL A 110 -22.81 16.17 -18.67
CA VAL A 110 -22.50 16.33 -17.23
C VAL A 110 -21.11 16.89 -16.95
N ARG A 111 -20.30 17.21 -17.98
CA ARG A 111 -18.94 17.75 -17.76
C ARG A 111 -18.93 19.07 -17.00
N GLU A 112 -19.87 19.96 -17.30
CA GLU A 112 -20.00 21.25 -16.59
C GLU A 112 -20.40 21.09 -15.12
N TYR A 113 -21.13 20.02 -14.78
CA TYR A 113 -21.38 19.68 -13.39
C TYR A 113 -20.08 19.42 -12.63
N PHE A 114 -19.19 18.57 -13.18
CA PHE A 114 -17.93 18.22 -12.54
C PHE A 114 -16.93 19.37 -12.50
N LYS A 115 -16.89 20.22 -13.54
CA LYS A 115 -16.10 21.46 -13.50
C LYS A 115 -16.51 22.31 -12.30
N ARG A 116 -17.81 22.55 -12.10
CA ARG A 116 -18.31 23.32 -10.94
C ARG A 116 -18.03 22.62 -9.61
N LEU A 117 -18.26 21.30 -9.53
CA LEU A 117 -18.07 20.53 -8.31
C LEU A 117 -16.61 20.54 -7.84
N TYR A 118 -15.66 20.38 -8.75
CA TYR A 118 -14.24 20.28 -8.41
C TYR A 118 -13.47 21.59 -8.49
N LYS A 119 -14.03 22.65 -9.09
CA LYS A 119 -13.40 23.98 -9.20
C LYS A 119 -12.72 24.46 -7.91
N PRO A 120 -13.33 24.35 -6.71
CA PRO A 120 -12.69 24.82 -5.47
C PRO A 120 -11.37 24.13 -5.14
N PHE A 121 -11.12 22.91 -5.62
CA PHE A 121 -9.92 22.12 -5.33
C PHE A 121 -8.82 22.27 -6.38
N ILE A 122 -9.13 22.88 -7.52
CA ILE A 122 -8.24 22.97 -8.69
C ILE A 122 -8.09 24.40 -9.21
N VAL A 123 -8.43 25.41 -8.40
CA VAL A 123 -8.37 26.84 -8.79
C VAL A 123 -6.99 27.23 -9.32
N THR A 124 -5.92 26.63 -8.78
CA THR A 124 -4.54 26.90 -9.18
C THR A 124 -4.11 26.18 -10.46
N ASP A 125 -4.84 25.14 -10.88
CA ASP A 125 -4.51 24.33 -12.05
C ASP A 125 -5.74 23.51 -12.51
N GLU A 126 -6.55 24.08 -13.41
CA GLU A 126 -7.73 23.39 -13.95
C GLU A 126 -7.37 22.15 -14.79
N SER A 127 -6.13 22.02 -15.27
CA SER A 127 -5.68 20.87 -16.06
C SER A 127 -5.68 19.56 -15.27
N LYS A 128 -5.74 19.66 -13.94
CA LYS A 128 -5.92 18.53 -13.02
C LYS A 128 -7.23 17.78 -13.23
N LEU A 129 -8.27 18.42 -13.77
CA LEU A 129 -9.54 17.75 -14.04
C LEU A 129 -9.54 17.14 -15.44
N MET A 130 -9.42 15.81 -15.49
CA MET A 130 -9.24 15.06 -16.73
C MET A 130 -10.49 14.23 -17.05
N PHE A 131 -11.04 14.44 -18.23
CA PHE A 131 -12.20 13.71 -18.74
C PHE A 131 -11.77 12.60 -19.71
N MET A 132 -12.36 11.42 -19.57
CA MET A 132 -12.18 10.26 -20.45
C MET A 132 -13.47 9.42 -20.48
N ASP A 133 -13.50 8.29 -21.20
CA ASP A 133 -14.62 7.35 -21.12
C ASP A 133 -14.59 6.53 -19.81
N ARG A 134 -15.72 5.90 -19.47
CA ARG A 134 -15.87 5.16 -18.19
C ARG A 134 -14.82 4.05 -18.01
N ARG A 135 -14.58 3.27 -19.07
CA ARG A 135 -13.65 2.12 -19.01
C ARG A 135 -12.21 2.59 -18.88
N SER A 136 -11.82 3.64 -19.60
CA SER A 136 -10.50 4.27 -19.43
C SER A 136 -10.27 4.77 -18.00
N ALA A 137 -11.28 5.35 -17.35
CA ALA A 137 -11.14 5.79 -15.95
C ALA A 137 -10.99 4.62 -14.97
N GLU A 138 -11.74 3.53 -15.15
CA GLU A 138 -11.60 2.30 -14.35
C GLU A 138 -10.19 1.71 -14.51
N VAL A 139 -9.72 1.55 -15.76
CA VAL A 139 -8.38 1.03 -16.05
C VAL A 139 -7.27 1.93 -15.49
N THR A 140 -7.43 3.26 -15.57
CA THR A 140 -6.45 4.23 -15.06
C THR A 140 -6.14 4.01 -13.58
N LYS A 141 -7.13 3.64 -12.75
CA LYS A 141 -6.92 3.36 -11.34
C LYS A 141 -6.01 2.15 -11.12
N TYR A 142 -6.29 1.03 -11.80
CA TYR A 142 -5.46 -0.18 -11.71
C TYR A 142 -4.06 0.05 -12.28
N ALA A 143 -3.97 0.68 -13.45
CA ALA A 143 -2.69 0.96 -14.10
C ALA A 143 -1.78 1.86 -13.23
N ALA A 144 -2.34 2.87 -12.57
CA ALA A 144 -1.59 3.72 -11.65
C ALA A 144 -1.02 2.93 -10.46
N ASN A 145 -1.85 2.12 -9.79
CA ASN A 145 -1.40 1.33 -8.64
C ASN A 145 -0.39 0.25 -9.06
N ALA A 146 -0.59 -0.39 -10.22
CA ALA A 146 0.34 -1.37 -10.78
C ALA A 146 1.70 -0.74 -11.11
N MET A 147 1.73 0.46 -11.68
CA MET A 147 2.97 1.19 -11.95
C MET A 147 3.72 1.55 -10.66
N LEU A 148 3.02 1.97 -9.60
CA LEU A 148 3.65 2.26 -8.31
C LEU A 148 4.22 1.00 -7.66
N ALA A 149 3.50 -0.13 -7.72
CA ALA A 149 3.99 -1.42 -7.26
C ALA A 149 5.21 -1.90 -8.06
N LEU A 150 5.19 -1.72 -9.38
CA LEU A 150 6.31 -2.06 -10.28
C LEU A 150 7.59 -1.32 -9.88
N ARG A 151 7.52 -0.02 -9.63
CA ARG A 151 8.70 0.78 -9.24
C ARG A 151 9.33 0.29 -7.94
N ILE A 152 8.51 -0.09 -6.96
CA ILE A 152 8.99 -0.66 -5.69
C ILE A 152 9.64 -2.03 -5.93
N SER A 153 8.97 -2.93 -6.64
CA SER A 153 9.49 -4.27 -6.93
C SER A 153 10.80 -4.22 -7.72
N PHE A 154 10.87 -3.36 -8.74
CA PHE A 154 12.08 -3.14 -9.52
C PHE A 154 13.25 -2.70 -8.62
N MET A 155 13.03 -1.71 -7.75
CA MET A 155 14.09 -1.25 -6.84
C MET A 155 14.48 -2.28 -5.79
N ASN A 156 13.55 -3.15 -5.36
CA ASN A 156 13.88 -4.27 -4.48
C ASN A 156 14.76 -5.32 -5.16
N GLU A 157 14.50 -5.66 -6.42
CA GLU A 157 15.38 -6.56 -7.18
C GLU A 157 16.76 -5.92 -7.43
N MET A 158 16.79 -4.63 -7.77
CA MET A 158 18.04 -3.88 -7.86
C MET A 158 18.80 -3.88 -6.54
N ALA A 159 18.12 -3.79 -5.39
CA ALA A 159 18.76 -3.87 -4.08
C ALA A 159 19.43 -5.23 -3.87
N ARG A 160 18.77 -6.35 -4.19
CA ARG A 160 19.36 -7.68 -4.08
C ARG A 160 20.59 -7.82 -4.98
N PHE A 161 20.50 -7.31 -6.20
CA PHE A 161 21.63 -7.30 -7.12
C PHE A 161 22.78 -6.45 -6.57
N CYS A 162 22.50 -5.26 -6.02
CA CYS A 162 23.49 -4.40 -5.39
C CYS A 162 24.25 -5.10 -4.26
N GLU A 163 23.58 -5.90 -3.42
CA GLU A 163 24.27 -6.68 -2.38
C GLU A 163 25.21 -7.75 -2.93
N THR A 164 24.93 -8.26 -4.13
CA THR A 164 25.77 -9.28 -4.78
C THR A 164 27.00 -8.66 -5.41
N VAL A 165 26.86 -7.49 -6.03
CA VAL A 165 27.94 -6.85 -6.80
C VAL A 165 28.68 -5.75 -6.02
N GLY A 166 28.33 -5.51 -4.75
CA GLY A 166 28.95 -4.49 -3.92
C GLY A 166 28.55 -3.05 -4.28
N ALA A 167 27.39 -2.87 -4.90
CA ALA A 167 26.82 -1.54 -5.19
C ALA A 167 25.92 -1.03 -4.05
N ASN A 168 25.53 0.25 -4.13
CA ASN A 168 24.63 0.88 -3.17
C ASN A 168 23.33 1.33 -3.86
N VAL A 169 22.21 0.72 -3.49
CA VAL A 169 20.89 0.97 -4.07
C VAL A 169 20.43 2.42 -3.91
N ASP A 170 20.88 3.14 -2.86
CA ASP A 170 20.55 4.57 -2.72
C ASP A 170 21.25 5.44 -3.75
N HIS A 171 22.50 5.12 -4.09
CA HIS A 171 23.20 5.82 -5.17
C HIS A 171 22.51 5.54 -6.51
N ILE A 172 22.08 4.29 -6.74
CA ILE A 172 21.31 3.92 -7.93
C ILE A 172 19.98 4.67 -7.97
N ARG A 173 19.24 4.71 -6.86
CA ARG A 173 17.98 5.45 -6.71
C ARG A 173 18.14 6.93 -7.07
N ILE A 174 19.19 7.58 -6.56
CA ILE A 174 19.49 8.98 -6.86
C ILE A 174 19.86 9.15 -8.34
N GLY A 175 20.73 8.28 -8.86
CA GLY A 175 21.18 8.32 -10.25
C GLY A 175 20.05 8.17 -11.26
N ILE A 176 19.21 7.14 -11.13
CA ILE A 176 18.09 6.93 -12.06
C ILE A 176 16.95 7.93 -11.82
N GLY A 177 16.71 8.33 -10.57
CA GLY A 177 15.63 9.25 -10.21
C GLY A 177 15.90 10.70 -10.61
N ALA A 178 17.16 11.04 -10.94
CA ALA A 178 17.53 12.35 -11.49
C ALA A 178 17.01 12.55 -12.92
N ASP A 179 16.78 11.48 -13.67
CA ASP A 179 16.12 11.54 -14.98
C ASP A 179 14.62 11.82 -14.80
N GLU A 180 14.15 12.95 -15.31
CA GLU A 180 12.75 13.37 -15.18
C GLU A 180 11.75 12.40 -15.82
N ARG A 181 12.19 11.59 -16.80
CA ARG A 181 11.34 10.54 -17.41
C ARG A 181 11.05 9.40 -16.43
N ILE A 182 11.91 9.22 -15.42
CA ILE A 182 11.74 8.23 -14.35
C ILE A 182 11.15 8.88 -13.10
N GLY A 183 11.69 10.04 -12.70
CA GLY A 183 11.30 10.77 -11.50
C GLY A 183 11.71 10.10 -10.18
N LYS A 184 11.62 10.86 -9.08
CA LYS A 184 12.23 10.52 -7.77
C LYS A 184 11.36 9.69 -6.83
N LYS A 185 10.04 9.62 -7.07
CA LYS A 185 9.08 9.03 -6.12
C LYS A 185 8.97 7.51 -6.29
N TYR A 186 8.61 6.80 -5.21
CA TYR A 186 8.39 5.34 -5.22
C TYR A 186 9.58 4.50 -5.69
N LEU A 187 10.81 4.96 -5.43
CA LEU A 187 12.05 4.25 -5.75
C LEU A 187 12.81 3.74 -4.51
N TYR A 188 12.17 3.73 -3.35
CA TYR A 188 12.79 3.28 -2.11
C TYR A 188 12.70 1.76 -2.02
N ALA A 189 13.85 1.09 -2.00
CA ALA A 189 13.92 -0.34 -1.69
C ALA A 189 13.64 -0.56 -0.21
N GLY A 190 13.06 -1.71 0.14
CA GLY A 190 12.72 -2.03 1.53
C GLY A 190 12.22 -3.46 1.75
N PRO A 191 11.29 -3.71 2.68
CA PRO A 191 10.85 -5.06 3.01
C PRO A 191 9.82 -5.63 2.01
N GLY A 192 9.42 -4.82 1.02
CA GLY A 192 8.29 -5.08 0.13
C GLY A 192 7.16 -4.08 0.34
N TYR A 193 6.19 -4.06 -0.55
CA TYR A 193 4.96 -3.30 -0.38
C TYR A 193 3.85 -4.17 0.23
N GLY A 194 2.92 -3.52 0.94
CA GLY A 194 1.74 -4.13 1.54
C GLY A 194 0.51 -3.22 1.41
N GLY A 195 -0.41 -3.34 2.36
CA GLY A 195 -1.67 -2.58 2.40
C GLY A 195 -2.76 -3.20 1.53
N SER A 196 -3.97 -2.64 1.60
CA SER A 196 -5.13 -3.18 0.87
C SER A 196 -5.18 -2.86 -0.61
N CYS A 197 -4.37 -1.90 -1.08
CA CYS A 197 -4.49 -1.40 -2.45
C CYS A 197 -3.56 -2.13 -3.41
N PHE A 198 -2.24 -2.04 -3.24
CA PHE A 198 -1.30 -2.53 -4.26
C PHE A 198 -1.40 -4.04 -4.52
N PRO A 199 -1.34 -4.93 -3.51
CA PRO A 199 -1.43 -6.36 -3.79
C PRO A 199 -2.77 -6.72 -4.45
N LYS A 200 -3.88 -6.23 -3.89
CA LYS A 200 -5.24 -6.49 -4.40
C LYS A 200 -5.40 -6.02 -5.84
N ASP A 201 -4.99 -4.79 -6.14
CA ASP A 201 -5.22 -4.19 -7.45
C ASP A 201 -4.29 -4.79 -8.52
N VAL A 202 -3.06 -5.18 -8.18
CA VAL A 202 -2.16 -5.91 -9.09
C VAL A 202 -2.74 -7.28 -9.41
N THR A 203 -3.12 -8.07 -8.41
CA THR A 203 -3.72 -9.41 -8.60
C THR A 203 -5.04 -9.30 -9.39
N ALA A 204 -5.91 -8.33 -9.05
CA ALA A 204 -7.16 -8.11 -9.77
C ALA A 204 -6.94 -7.73 -11.25
N LEU A 205 -5.92 -6.93 -11.57
CA LEU A 205 -5.59 -6.58 -12.95
C LEU A 205 -5.04 -7.78 -13.74
N ILE A 206 -4.20 -8.62 -13.12
CA ILE A 206 -3.73 -9.88 -13.72
C ILE A 206 -4.93 -10.80 -14.03
N ASN A 207 -5.80 -11.02 -13.05
CA ASN A 207 -7.00 -11.86 -13.20
C ASN A 207 -7.94 -11.33 -14.28
N MET A 208 -8.11 -10.00 -14.35
CA MET A 208 -8.89 -9.36 -15.40
C MET A 208 -8.28 -9.59 -16.78
N GLY A 209 -6.95 -9.40 -16.92
CA GLY A 209 -6.24 -9.71 -18.16
C GLY A 209 -6.46 -11.15 -18.61
N ASN A 210 -6.31 -12.11 -17.71
CA ASN A 210 -6.52 -13.53 -18.00
C ASN A 210 -7.95 -13.84 -18.49
N LYS A 211 -8.97 -13.16 -17.95
CA LYS A 211 -10.37 -13.29 -18.43
C LYS A 211 -10.58 -12.75 -19.84
N TYR A 212 -9.72 -11.87 -20.32
CA TYR A 212 -9.74 -11.31 -21.67
C TYR A 212 -8.58 -11.83 -22.54
N ASP A 213 -7.96 -12.96 -22.18
CA ASP A 213 -6.83 -13.57 -22.89
C ASP A 213 -5.60 -12.63 -23.06
N VAL A 214 -5.43 -11.67 -22.13
CA VAL A 214 -4.28 -10.76 -22.06
C VAL A 214 -3.37 -11.13 -20.89
N LYS A 215 -2.16 -11.61 -21.19
CA LYS A 215 -1.18 -11.98 -20.17
C LYS A 215 -0.33 -10.79 -19.72
N PHE A 216 -0.37 -10.47 -18.42
CA PHE A 216 0.44 -9.42 -17.80
C PHE A 216 1.76 -9.94 -17.20
N GLY A 217 2.69 -10.39 -18.04
CA GLY A 217 3.97 -10.96 -17.58
C GLY A 217 4.82 -10.04 -16.68
N ILE A 218 4.78 -8.72 -16.93
CA ILE A 218 5.44 -7.74 -16.05
C ILE A 218 4.81 -7.73 -14.65
N LEU A 219 3.48 -7.78 -14.55
CA LEU A 219 2.79 -7.72 -13.25
C LEU A 219 2.93 -9.03 -12.47
N GLU A 220 2.95 -10.17 -13.15
CA GLU A 220 3.31 -11.47 -12.55
C GLU A 220 4.73 -11.39 -11.93
N GLY A 221 5.68 -10.77 -12.65
CA GLY A 221 7.02 -10.50 -12.13
C GLY A 221 7.02 -9.57 -10.92
N VAL A 222 6.20 -8.51 -10.92
CA VAL A 222 6.06 -7.58 -9.79
C VAL A 222 5.54 -8.28 -8.53
N GLU A 223 4.54 -9.16 -8.67
CA GLU A 223 4.01 -9.95 -7.56
C GLU A 223 5.06 -10.95 -7.03
N TYR A 224 5.76 -11.64 -7.94
CA TYR A 224 6.83 -12.57 -7.59
C TYR A 224 7.99 -11.88 -6.84
N ALA A 225 8.45 -10.73 -7.34
CA ALA A 225 9.50 -9.93 -6.73
C ALA A 225 9.11 -9.50 -5.30
N ASN A 226 7.87 -9.05 -5.10
CA ASN A 226 7.38 -8.66 -3.77
C ASN A 226 7.25 -9.86 -2.83
N LYS A 227 6.69 -10.98 -3.29
CA LYS A 227 6.56 -12.21 -2.50
C LYS A 227 7.91 -12.74 -2.04
N THR A 228 8.90 -12.75 -2.93
CA THR A 228 10.26 -13.23 -2.60
C THR A 228 11.03 -12.25 -1.70
N GLN A 229 10.59 -11.00 -1.57
CA GLN A 229 11.27 -10.01 -0.72
C GLN A 229 11.16 -10.38 0.77
N ALA A 230 10.02 -10.92 1.19
CA ALA A 230 9.84 -11.44 2.54
C ALA A 230 10.83 -12.56 2.88
N THR A 231 11.04 -13.50 1.95
CA THR A 231 12.04 -14.57 2.11
C THR A 231 13.46 -14.01 2.15
N PHE A 232 13.76 -13.03 1.29
CA PHE A 232 15.07 -12.38 1.24
C PHE A 232 15.43 -11.74 2.58
N ILE A 233 14.54 -10.92 3.15
CA ILE A 233 14.82 -10.26 4.44
C ILE A 233 14.94 -11.26 5.60
N LEU A 234 14.11 -12.30 5.65
CA LEU A 234 14.22 -13.34 6.67
C LEU A 234 15.56 -14.09 6.57
N ASN A 235 16.03 -14.36 5.36
CA ASN A 235 17.31 -15.04 5.15
C ASN A 235 18.50 -14.21 5.62
N LYS A 236 18.43 -12.87 5.56
CA LYS A 236 19.46 -12.00 6.16
C LYS A 236 19.54 -12.23 7.67
N VAL A 237 18.41 -12.28 8.37
CA VAL A 237 18.39 -12.59 9.81
C VAL A 237 18.96 -13.98 10.09
N LYS A 238 18.57 -15.01 9.32
CA LYS A 238 19.06 -16.38 9.51
C LYS A 238 20.55 -16.54 9.22
N LYS A 239 21.10 -15.78 8.27
CA LYS A 239 22.55 -15.78 8.00
C LYS A 239 23.33 -15.21 9.19
N ALA A 240 22.80 -14.16 9.80
CA ALA A 240 23.35 -13.52 10.99
C ALA A 240 23.18 -14.35 12.28
N PHE A 241 22.08 -15.09 12.39
CA PHE A 241 21.73 -15.94 13.52
C PHE A 241 21.37 -17.34 13.01
N PRO A 242 22.36 -18.24 12.83
CA PRO A 242 22.12 -19.58 12.30
C PRO A 242 21.18 -20.44 13.16
N ASP A 243 21.20 -20.21 14.48
CA ASP A 243 20.20 -20.74 15.43
C ASP A 243 19.42 -19.56 16.02
N LEU A 244 18.13 -19.52 15.73
CA LEU A 244 17.20 -18.50 16.21
C LEU A 244 16.48 -18.92 17.50
N LYS A 245 16.65 -20.17 17.97
CA LYS A 245 15.94 -20.67 19.14
C LYS A 245 16.24 -19.84 20.39
N GLY A 246 15.22 -19.18 20.92
CA GLY A 246 15.31 -18.31 22.10
C GLY A 246 16.03 -16.99 21.85
N VAL A 247 16.42 -16.67 20.62
CA VAL A 247 17.01 -15.37 20.29
C VAL A 247 15.94 -14.29 20.39
N LYS A 248 16.16 -13.30 21.26
CA LYS A 248 15.26 -12.15 21.41
C LYS A 248 15.52 -11.13 20.29
N ILE A 249 14.51 -10.85 19.48
CA ILE A 249 14.54 -9.89 18.38
C ILE A 249 13.55 -8.76 18.66
N ALA A 250 14.03 -7.53 18.68
CA ALA A 250 13.18 -6.34 18.73
C ALA A 250 12.69 -6.00 17.32
N VAL A 251 11.40 -5.71 17.17
CA VAL A 251 10.83 -5.25 15.90
C VAL A 251 10.16 -3.89 16.09
N TRP A 252 10.60 -2.90 15.32
CA TRP A 252 9.97 -1.59 15.25
C TRP A 252 9.17 -1.48 13.95
N GLY A 253 7.85 -1.36 14.08
CA GLY A 253 6.92 -1.26 12.96
C GLY A 253 6.17 -2.56 12.66
N LEU A 254 4.85 -2.47 12.67
CA LEU A 254 3.89 -3.55 12.37
C LEU A 254 2.96 -3.15 11.23
N ALA A 255 2.56 -1.87 11.17
CA ALA A 255 1.76 -1.33 10.08
C ALA A 255 2.49 -1.46 8.73
N PHE A 256 1.74 -1.55 7.62
CA PHE A 256 2.36 -1.67 6.30
C PHE A 256 3.16 -0.41 5.88
N LYS A 257 2.79 0.74 6.45
CA LYS A 257 3.46 2.05 6.30
C LYS A 257 3.14 2.96 7.51
N PRO A 258 3.83 4.10 7.68
CA PRO A 258 3.52 5.06 8.74
C PRO A 258 2.16 5.76 8.57
N GLY A 259 1.60 6.19 9.70
CA GLY A 259 0.37 6.99 9.80
C GLY A 259 -0.93 6.19 9.65
N THR A 260 -0.90 4.89 9.97
CA THR A 260 -2.08 4.01 9.94
C THR A 260 -1.90 2.83 10.90
N ASP A 261 -3.02 2.30 11.39
CA ASP A 261 -3.13 1.04 12.13
C ASP A 261 -3.41 -0.17 11.21
N ASP A 262 -3.39 0.01 9.89
CA ASP A 262 -3.64 -1.04 8.91
C ASP A 262 -2.45 -1.99 8.77
N VAL A 263 -2.75 -3.28 8.92
CA VAL A 263 -1.80 -4.39 8.87
C VAL A 263 -2.08 -5.33 7.69
N ARG A 264 -3.09 -5.06 6.86
CA ARG A 264 -3.44 -5.92 5.72
C ARG A 264 -2.24 -6.10 4.81
N ARG A 265 -1.82 -7.35 4.62
CA ARG A 265 -0.65 -7.74 3.80
C ARG A 265 0.63 -6.97 4.16
N THR A 266 0.80 -6.60 5.43
CA THR A 266 2.02 -5.93 5.89
C THR A 266 3.25 -6.85 5.75
N PRO A 267 4.41 -6.36 5.28
CA PRO A 267 5.64 -7.17 5.24
C PRO A 267 6.07 -7.70 6.61
N SER A 268 5.70 -7.02 7.70
CA SER A 268 6.01 -7.43 9.08
C SER A 268 5.39 -8.78 9.45
N GLU A 269 4.22 -9.12 8.90
CA GLU A 269 3.54 -10.38 9.21
C GLU A 269 4.37 -11.58 8.75
N ASN A 270 4.84 -11.55 7.49
CA ASN A 270 5.66 -12.63 6.93
C ASN A 270 7.01 -12.77 7.65
N LEU A 271 7.66 -11.65 7.99
CA LEU A 271 8.92 -11.68 8.72
C LEU A 271 8.72 -12.27 10.12
N ILE A 272 7.78 -11.74 10.89
CA ILE A 272 7.53 -12.17 12.28
C ILE A 272 7.11 -13.64 12.31
N ALA A 273 6.19 -14.08 11.44
CA ALA A 273 5.81 -15.48 11.33
C ALA A 273 7.03 -16.37 11.03
N GLY A 274 7.93 -15.93 10.15
CA GLY A 274 9.17 -16.63 9.82
C GLY A 274 10.16 -16.73 11.00
N LEU A 275 10.27 -15.66 11.81
CA LEU A 275 11.10 -15.63 13.01
C LEU A 275 10.56 -16.54 14.11
N LEU A 276 9.25 -16.46 14.38
CA LEU A 276 8.57 -17.31 15.36
C LEU A 276 8.69 -18.79 14.98
N LYS A 277 8.47 -19.13 13.71
CA LYS A 277 8.66 -20.50 13.20
C LYS A 277 10.10 -21.00 13.35
N ALA A 278 11.09 -20.10 13.33
CA ALA A 278 12.49 -20.43 13.58
C ALA A 278 12.86 -20.46 15.08
N GLY A 279 11.90 -20.25 15.98
CA GLY A 279 12.09 -20.33 17.43
C GLY A 279 12.56 -19.03 18.09
N ALA A 280 12.56 -17.90 17.37
CA ALA A 280 12.91 -16.60 17.95
C ALA A 280 11.81 -16.09 18.89
N GLN A 281 12.21 -15.27 19.87
CA GLN A 281 11.30 -14.48 20.69
C GLN A 281 11.24 -13.07 20.09
N VAL A 282 10.06 -12.62 19.68
CA VAL A 282 9.86 -11.31 19.07
C VAL A 282 9.22 -10.36 20.07
N ILE A 283 9.86 -9.22 20.30
CA ILE A 283 9.26 -8.11 21.07
C ILE A 283 9.02 -6.96 20.11
N ALA A 284 7.76 -6.70 19.81
CA ALA A 284 7.35 -5.73 18.80
C ALA A 284 6.81 -4.44 19.42
N HIS A 285 7.13 -3.33 18.76
CA HIS A 285 6.53 -2.03 19.02
C HIS A 285 6.01 -1.45 17.70
N ASP A 286 4.79 -0.94 17.72
CA ASP A 286 4.26 -0.05 16.70
C ASP A 286 3.40 1.03 17.37
N PRO A 287 3.41 2.29 16.92
CA PRO A 287 2.68 3.36 17.60
C PRO A 287 1.16 3.22 17.49
N GLU A 288 0.66 2.57 16.44
CA GLU A 288 -0.78 2.56 16.11
C GLU A 288 -1.33 1.15 15.86
N ALA A 289 -0.54 0.23 15.31
CA ALA A 289 -1.04 -1.00 14.70
C ALA A 289 -1.04 -2.25 15.59
N GLN A 290 -0.58 -2.18 16.86
CA GLN A 290 -0.39 -3.36 17.71
C GLN A 290 -1.66 -4.22 17.85
N VAL A 291 -2.79 -3.56 18.12
CA VAL A 291 -4.09 -4.23 18.33
C VAL A 291 -4.56 -4.94 17.08
N ASN A 292 -4.46 -4.29 15.91
CA ASN A 292 -4.87 -4.90 14.65
C ASN A 292 -3.90 -6.00 14.21
N PHE A 293 -2.61 -5.84 14.48
CA PHE A 293 -1.60 -6.84 14.17
C PHE A 293 -1.80 -8.12 14.98
N GLU A 294 -2.06 -8.03 16.30
CA GLU A 294 -2.37 -9.19 17.15
C GLU A 294 -3.62 -9.92 16.64
N LYS A 295 -4.66 -9.18 16.22
CA LYS A 295 -5.86 -9.78 15.60
C LYS A 295 -5.54 -10.49 14.28
N SER A 296 -4.63 -9.96 13.47
CA SER A 296 -4.27 -10.53 12.16
C SER A 296 -3.49 -11.84 12.30
N ILE A 297 -2.41 -11.84 13.09
CA ILE A 297 -1.51 -13.00 13.21
C ILE A 297 -1.93 -13.99 14.30
N GLY A 298 -2.86 -13.60 15.17
CA GLY A 298 -3.26 -14.35 16.36
C GLY A 298 -2.26 -14.20 17.52
N ARG A 299 -2.59 -14.83 18.65
CA ARG A 299 -1.72 -14.83 19.84
C ARG A 299 -0.64 -15.89 19.73
N HIS A 300 0.60 -15.50 20.02
CA HIS A 300 1.76 -16.39 20.09
C HIS A 300 2.48 -16.19 21.42
N ALA A 301 2.97 -17.27 22.04
CA ALA A 301 3.66 -17.17 23.34
C ALA A 301 5.02 -16.45 23.21
N GLU A 302 5.63 -16.55 22.04
CA GLU A 302 6.93 -15.99 21.70
C GLU A 302 6.85 -14.58 21.08
N LEU A 303 5.65 -14.02 20.88
CA LEU A 303 5.43 -12.66 20.40
C LEU A 303 4.86 -11.80 21.52
N LYS A 304 5.56 -10.71 21.89
CA LYS A 304 5.07 -9.73 22.86
C LYS A 304 5.01 -8.36 22.22
N TYR A 305 4.00 -7.58 22.61
CA TYR A 305 3.87 -6.18 22.23
C TYR A 305 4.18 -5.30 23.44
N VAL A 306 4.84 -4.17 23.19
CA VAL A 306 5.18 -3.19 24.23
C VAL A 306 4.65 -1.82 23.85
N SER A 307 4.24 -1.02 24.83
CA SER A 307 3.74 0.34 24.60
C SER A 307 4.85 1.37 24.38
N ASN A 308 6.09 1.04 24.77
CA ASN A 308 7.24 1.90 24.59
C ASN A 308 8.31 1.18 23.74
N ARG A 309 8.77 1.84 22.67
CA ARG A 309 9.80 1.34 21.75
C ARG A 309 11.10 0.90 22.42
N GLN A 310 11.49 1.52 23.54
CA GLN A 310 12.69 1.17 24.30
C GLN A 310 12.54 -0.18 25.01
N ASP A 311 11.33 -0.54 25.44
CA ASP A 311 11.09 -1.83 26.09
C ASP A 311 11.32 -3.01 25.15
N ALA A 312 11.10 -2.82 23.84
CA ALA A 312 11.38 -3.84 22.83
C ALA A 312 12.87 -4.20 22.76
N LEU A 313 13.75 -3.25 23.12
CA LEU A 313 15.20 -3.38 22.97
C LEU A 313 15.87 -4.11 24.14
N LYS A 314 15.19 -4.25 25.29
CA LYS A 314 15.76 -4.84 26.51
C LYS A 314 16.24 -6.27 26.29
N ASP A 315 17.55 -6.48 26.39
CA ASP A 315 18.28 -7.73 26.10
C ASP A 315 18.09 -8.26 24.67
N ALA A 316 17.64 -7.43 23.73
CA ALA A 316 17.48 -7.83 22.34
C ALA A 316 18.84 -8.12 21.71
N SER A 317 18.92 -9.17 20.90
CA SER A 317 20.12 -9.53 20.13
C SER A 317 20.17 -8.81 18.78
N ALA A 318 19.04 -8.32 18.30
CA ALA A 318 18.96 -7.43 17.15
C ALA A 318 17.69 -6.57 17.22
N LEU A 319 17.75 -5.41 16.59
CA LEU A 319 16.63 -4.54 16.26
C LEU A 319 16.36 -4.66 14.76
N ILE A 320 15.11 -4.90 14.38
CA ILE A 320 14.65 -4.85 12.99
C ILE A 320 13.69 -3.67 12.82
N LEU A 321 14.03 -2.74 11.94
CA LEU A 321 13.12 -1.68 11.49
C LEU A 321 12.30 -2.17 10.28
N MET A 322 10.99 -2.28 10.47
CA MET A 322 10.05 -2.72 9.43
C MET A 322 9.17 -1.61 8.88
N THR A 323 8.94 -0.54 9.65
CA THR A 323 8.07 0.57 9.24
C THR A 323 8.70 1.89 9.66
N GLU A 324 8.88 2.81 8.71
CA GLU A 324 9.65 4.06 8.80
C GLU A 324 8.93 5.21 9.53
N TRP A 325 8.34 4.90 10.68
CA TRP A 325 7.65 5.88 11.52
C TRP A 325 8.56 7.02 11.94
N ASN A 326 8.01 8.24 12.00
CA ASN A 326 8.76 9.45 12.35
C ASN A 326 9.48 9.33 13.68
N GLU A 327 8.85 8.71 14.68
CA GLU A 327 9.47 8.51 15.98
C GLU A 327 10.79 7.74 15.87
N TYR A 328 10.88 6.72 15.01
CA TYR A 328 12.08 5.90 14.89
C TYR A 328 13.24 6.61 14.17
N ARG A 329 13.06 7.81 13.59
CA ARG A 329 14.08 8.44 12.72
C ARG A 329 15.30 9.02 13.43
N ALA A 330 15.16 9.42 14.70
CA ALA A 330 16.23 10.03 15.48
C ALA A 330 16.44 9.25 16.80
N PRO A 331 16.96 8.01 16.71
CA PRO A 331 17.25 7.21 17.89
C PRO A 331 18.51 7.71 18.62
N ASP A 332 18.48 7.66 19.96
CA ASP A 332 19.70 7.77 20.76
C ASP A 332 20.43 6.42 20.73
N TRP A 333 21.41 6.27 19.83
CA TRP A 333 22.13 5.02 19.64
C TRP A 333 22.94 4.59 20.86
N GLN A 334 23.46 5.52 21.66
CA GLN A 334 24.19 5.18 22.89
C GLN A 334 23.23 4.55 23.91
N HIS A 335 22.06 5.16 24.09
CA HIS A 335 21.03 4.60 24.95
C HIS A 335 20.52 3.25 24.43
N ILE A 336 20.23 3.12 23.14
CA ILE A 336 19.79 1.84 22.54
C ILE A 336 20.84 0.74 22.76
N LYS A 337 22.12 1.06 22.57
CA LYS A 337 23.21 0.11 22.80
C LYS A 337 23.23 -0.38 24.25
N SER A 338 22.94 0.49 25.22
CA SER A 338 22.87 0.12 26.64
C SER A 338 21.73 -0.82 27.00
N LEU A 339 20.66 -0.86 26.20
CA LEU A 339 19.49 -1.73 26.41
C LEU A 339 19.66 -3.11 25.77
N MET A 340 20.43 -3.20 24.69
CA MET A 340 20.54 -4.40 23.87
C MET A 340 21.61 -5.36 24.37
N LYS A 341 21.37 -6.66 24.19
CA LYS A 341 22.36 -7.71 24.43
C LYS A 341 23.47 -7.71 23.38
N LYS A 342 23.10 -7.45 22.12
CA LYS A 342 24.04 -7.29 21.00
C LYS A 342 23.64 -6.06 20.17
N PRO A 343 24.56 -5.15 19.84
CA PRO A 343 24.25 -3.97 19.04
C PRO A 343 24.17 -4.34 17.55
N PHE A 344 23.03 -4.91 17.12
CA PHE A 344 22.75 -5.25 15.72
C PHE A 344 21.46 -4.59 15.25
N VAL A 345 21.54 -3.76 14.21
CA VAL A 345 20.38 -3.23 13.49
C VAL A 345 20.23 -3.88 12.11
N PHE A 346 19.06 -4.44 11.84
CA PHE A 346 18.56 -4.66 10.49
C PHE A 346 17.64 -3.49 10.12
N ASP A 347 18.05 -2.69 9.15
CA ASP A 347 17.28 -1.54 8.68
C ASP A 347 16.62 -1.88 7.36
N TYR A 348 15.44 -2.49 7.41
CA TYR A 348 14.74 -2.86 6.19
C TYR A 348 14.04 -1.70 5.50
N ARG A 349 14.16 -0.47 6.01
CA ARG A 349 13.68 0.76 5.36
C ARG A 349 14.79 1.70 4.92
N ASN A 350 16.05 1.34 5.12
CA ASN A 350 17.23 2.17 4.84
C ASN A 350 17.09 3.59 5.44
N GLN A 351 16.48 3.69 6.63
CA GLN A 351 16.18 4.94 7.31
C GLN A 351 17.44 5.58 7.94
N TYR A 352 18.36 4.77 8.42
CA TYR A 352 19.49 5.23 9.23
C TYR A 352 20.73 5.54 8.40
N GLN A 353 21.58 6.42 8.93
CA GLN A 353 22.92 6.64 8.37
C GLN A 353 23.85 5.54 8.87
N ILE A 354 24.58 4.92 7.95
CA ILE A 354 25.42 3.75 8.27
C ILE A 354 26.58 4.19 9.17
N GLU A 355 27.16 5.35 8.88
CA GLU A 355 28.31 5.91 9.58
C GLU A 355 28.01 6.16 11.07
N GLU A 356 26.80 6.62 11.38
CA GLU A 356 26.37 6.86 12.75
C GLU A 356 26.29 5.56 13.56
N LEU A 357 25.74 4.51 12.96
CA LEU A 357 25.68 3.18 13.57
C LEU A 357 27.08 2.58 13.77
N ILE A 358 27.96 2.74 12.79
CA ILE A 358 29.37 2.31 12.87
C ILE A 358 30.08 2.99 14.04
N GLN A 359 29.97 4.31 14.15
CA GLN A 359 30.60 5.10 15.22
C GLN A 359 30.10 4.69 16.61
N ASN A 360 28.83 4.30 16.71
CA ASN A 360 28.25 3.77 17.94
C ASN A 360 28.56 2.28 18.16
N GLY A 361 29.31 1.63 17.28
CA GLY A 361 29.73 0.23 17.40
C GLY A 361 28.60 -0.76 17.20
N PHE A 362 27.62 -0.42 16.36
CA PHE A 362 26.61 -1.35 15.88
C PHE A 362 27.12 -2.10 14.66
N ARG A 363 26.70 -3.36 14.54
CA ARG A 363 26.68 -4.02 13.24
C ARG A 363 25.37 -3.64 12.53
N TYR A 364 25.44 -3.48 11.22
CA TYR A 364 24.35 -2.97 10.41
C TYR A 364 24.14 -3.80 9.15
N GLU A 365 22.88 -4.13 8.88
CA GLU A 365 22.44 -4.67 7.60
C GLU A 365 21.18 -3.95 7.10
N GLY A 366 21.32 -3.24 5.99
CA GLY A 366 20.19 -2.65 5.26
C GLY A 366 19.73 -3.50 4.08
N ILE A 367 18.97 -2.90 3.18
CA ILE A 367 18.52 -3.49 1.91
C ILE A 367 19.31 -2.86 0.76
N GLY A 368 20.17 -3.64 0.10
CA GLY A 368 20.93 -3.15 -1.07
C GLY A 368 21.99 -2.10 -0.75
N ARG A 369 22.42 -2.00 0.51
CA ARG A 369 23.48 -1.10 0.98
C ARG A 369 24.68 -1.91 1.46
N PRO A 370 25.89 -1.32 1.51
CA PRO A 370 27.03 -1.93 2.20
C PRO A 370 26.65 -2.34 3.62
N SER A 371 26.89 -3.59 3.99
CA SER A 371 26.75 -4.06 5.36
C SER A 371 28.03 -3.79 6.15
N PHE A 372 27.90 -3.65 7.46
CA PHE A 372 29.04 -3.44 8.35
C PHE A 372 29.00 -4.41 9.52
N ASN A 373 30.12 -5.09 9.76
CA ASN A 373 30.31 -5.94 10.92
C ASN A 373 31.67 -5.62 11.58
N PRO A 374 31.69 -4.97 12.76
CA PRO A 374 32.94 -4.65 13.45
C PRO A 374 33.73 -5.90 13.91
N GLU A 375 33.08 -7.07 13.97
CA GLU A 375 33.71 -8.34 14.34
C GLU A 375 34.29 -9.12 13.14
N ALA A 376 33.99 -8.71 11.91
CA ALA A 376 34.57 -9.33 10.72
C ALA A 376 36.03 -8.87 10.60
N LYS A 377 36.97 -9.72 11.02
CA LYS A 377 38.41 -9.47 10.80
C LYS A 377 38.65 -9.30 9.29
N ALA A 378 39.39 -8.25 8.95
CA ALA A 378 39.80 -7.87 7.60
C ALA A 378 40.51 -9.00 6.86
#